data_AF-A0AA48HHN3-F1
#
_entry.id   AF-A0AA48HHN3-F1
#
_cell.length_a   1.000
_cell.length_b   1.000
_cell.length_c   1.000
_cell.angle_alpha   90.00
_cell.angle_beta   90.00
_cell.angle_gamma   90.00
#
_symmetry.space_group_name_H-M   'P 1'
#
loop_
_entity.id
_entity.type
_entity.pdbx_description
1 polymer ?
#
loop_
_entity_poly.entity_id
_entity_poly.type
_entity_poly.pdbx_seq_one_letter_code
_entity_poly.pdbx_strand_id
1 'polypeptide(L)'
;MHQITVNASLNKYRFLITLVHEIAHLVAFETYGRRIKPHGVEWKRTFQLLMVPFIRPEVFPSQLLPIIANHFKNPKASSSTDARLSIALKAFDYEERKNSYVYELSEGSIFRLYNGKLFKKGNKKVKRYECVELSTGRLYLFQPNAEVELVKDASG
;
A
#
# COMPACT_ATOMS: atom_id res chain seq x y z
N MET A 1 16.52 17.84 -14.61
CA MET A 1 15.15 17.43 -14.24
C MET A 1 15.31 16.21 -13.34
N HIS A 2 14.86 16.26 -12.08
CA HIS A 2 14.86 15.08 -11.20
C HIS A 2 13.56 14.32 -11.46
N GLN A 3 13.66 13.12 -11.98
CA GLN A 3 12.52 12.24 -12.20
C GLN A 3 12.50 11.20 -11.08
N ILE A 4 11.45 11.23 -10.26
CA ILE A 4 11.25 10.27 -9.18
C ILE A 4 10.33 9.17 -9.69
N THR A 5 10.84 7.95 -9.88
CA THR A 5 10.03 6.78 -10.23
C THR A 5 9.80 5.93 -8.98
N VAL A 6 8.54 5.82 -8.54
CA VAL A 6 8.15 4.92 -7.45
C VAL A 6 7.23 3.85 -8.01
N ASN A 7 7.45 2.59 -7.65
CA ASN A 7 6.57 1.51 -8.05
C ASN A 7 5.20 1.65 -7.34
N ALA A 8 4.13 1.80 -8.11
CA ALA A 8 2.76 1.92 -7.60
C ALA A 8 2.22 0.61 -6.99
N SER A 9 2.93 -0.51 -7.10
CA SER A 9 2.55 -1.79 -6.52
C SER A 9 3.05 -2.01 -5.08
N LEU A 10 3.66 -0.99 -4.45
CA LEU A 10 4.14 -1.08 -3.07
C LEU A 10 3.01 -0.72 -2.12
N ASN A 11 2.90 -1.43 -0.99
CA ASN A 11 1.98 -1.01 0.06
C ASN A 11 2.25 0.44 0.50
N LYS A 12 1.23 1.18 0.96
CA LYS A 12 1.32 2.62 1.30
C LYS A 12 2.47 2.97 2.23
N TYR A 13 2.83 2.09 3.17
CA TYR A 13 3.92 2.35 4.11
C TYR A 13 5.28 2.31 3.41
N ARG A 14 5.48 1.31 2.56
CA ARG A 14 6.69 1.19 1.74
C ARG A 14 6.77 2.33 0.72
N PHE A 15 5.64 2.67 0.09
CA PHE A 15 5.53 3.81 -0.81
C PHE A 15 5.96 5.11 -0.12
N LEU A 16 5.42 5.42 1.07
CA LEU A 16 5.77 6.64 1.81
C LEU A 16 7.27 6.72 2.13
N ILE A 17 7.86 5.62 2.63
CA ILE A 17 9.29 5.58 2.96
C ILE A 17 10.14 5.82 1.71
N THR A 18 9.77 5.21 0.57
CA THR A 18 10.45 5.42 -0.71
C THR A 18 10.25 6.83 -1.24
N LEU A 19 9.06 7.42 -1.13
CA LEU A 19 8.83 8.79 -1.56
C LEU A 19 9.70 9.77 -0.76
N VAL A 20 9.74 9.64 0.56
CA VAL A 20 10.55 10.51 1.42
C VAL A 20 12.05 10.28 1.20
N HIS A 21 12.48 9.07 0.83
CA HIS A 21 13.85 8.79 0.41
C HIS A 21 14.28 9.66 -0.77
N GLU A 22 13.45 9.72 -1.81
CA GLU A 22 13.74 10.47 -3.03
C GLU A 22 13.65 11.98 -2.81
N ILE A 23 12.68 12.44 -2.00
CA ILE A 23 12.62 13.84 -1.54
C ILE A 23 13.88 14.20 -0.74
N ALA A 24 14.39 13.29 0.10
CA ALA A 24 15.60 13.54 0.87
C ALA A 24 16.84 13.72 -0.02
N HIS A 25 16.94 13.03 -1.16
CA HIS A 25 18.00 13.31 -2.15
C HIS A 25 17.89 14.73 -2.69
N LEU A 26 16.69 15.12 -3.11
CA LEU A 26 16.45 16.46 -3.67
C LEU A 26 16.81 17.55 -2.64
N VAL A 27 16.24 17.47 -1.43
CA VAL A 27 16.45 18.46 -0.37
C VAL A 27 17.91 18.51 0.05
N ALA A 28 18.59 17.36 0.17
CA ALA A 28 20.01 17.34 0.51
C ALA A 28 20.87 17.98 -0.58
N PHE A 29 20.57 17.75 -1.87
CA PHE A 29 21.29 18.40 -2.96
C PHE A 29 21.04 19.91 -3.03
N GLU A 30 19.84 20.38 -2.75
CA GLU A 30 19.53 21.80 -2.68
C GLU A 30 20.21 22.49 -1.50
N THR A 31 20.30 21.80 -0.36
CA THR A 31 20.86 22.36 0.88
C THR A 31 22.39 22.35 0.91
N TYR A 32 23.01 21.24 0.49
CA TYR A 32 24.45 20.99 0.65
C TYR A 32 25.22 20.99 -0.68
N GLY A 33 24.51 21.09 -1.80
CA GLY A 33 25.08 21.07 -3.14
C GLY A 33 25.23 19.67 -3.74
N ARG A 34 25.42 19.61 -5.06
CA ARG A 34 25.44 18.37 -5.84
C ARG A 34 26.69 17.48 -5.65
N ARG A 35 27.65 17.91 -4.83
CA ARG A 35 28.91 17.17 -4.59
C ARG A 35 28.82 16.21 -3.40
N ILE A 36 27.73 16.25 -2.62
CA ILE A 36 27.54 15.32 -1.51
C ILE A 36 27.46 13.88 -2.01
N LYS A 37 27.91 12.93 -1.18
CA LYS A 37 27.80 11.52 -1.50
C LYS A 37 26.33 11.10 -1.45
N PRO A 38 25.84 10.33 -2.45
CA PRO A 38 24.55 9.66 -2.35
C PRO A 38 24.50 8.85 -1.06
N HIS A 39 23.41 9.02 -0.31
CA HIS A 39 23.20 8.35 0.97
C HIS A 39 24.28 8.62 2.05
N GLY A 40 25.03 9.72 1.89
CA GLY A 40 26.02 10.25 2.85
C GLY A 40 25.39 10.86 4.10
N VAL A 41 26.21 11.46 4.97
CA VAL A 41 25.76 11.99 6.27
C VAL A 41 24.69 13.07 6.11
N GLU A 42 24.86 13.94 5.12
CA GLU A 42 23.95 15.02 4.78
C GLU A 42 22.57 14.48 4.35
N TRP A 43 22.58 13.48 3.47
CA TRP A 43 21.36 12.79 3.05
C TRP A 43 20.70 12.06 4.21
N LYS A 44 21.47 11.32 5.03
CA LYS A 44 20.92 10.57 6.18
C LYS A 44 20.26 11.50 7.18
N ARG A 45 20.89 12.62 7.51
CA ARG A 45 20.33 13.64 8.41
C ARG A 45 19.05 14.24 7.84
N THR A 46 19.05 14.57 6.54
CA THR A 46 17.89 15.10 5.85
C THR A 46 16.73 14.08 5.86
N PHE A 47 17.02 12.82 5.55
CA PHE A 47 16.01 11.76 5.53
C PHE A 47 15.41 11.50 6.92
N GLN A 48 16.24 11.50 7.96
CA GLN A 48 15.78 11.41 9.35
C GLN A 48 14.81 12.53 9.68
N LEU A 49 15.19 13.78 9.42
CA LEU A 49 14.39 14.96 9.74
C LEU A 49 13.04 14.95 9.00
N LEU A 50 13.04 14.62 7.71
CA LEU A 50 11.82 14.54 6.91
C LEU A 50 10.87 13.44 7.39
N MET A 51 11.38 12.37 7.98
CA MET A 51 10.56 11.25 8.45
C MET A 51 9.94 11.46 9.82
N VAL A 52 10.52 12.32 10.68
CA VAL A 52 10.02 12.56 12.05
C VAL A 52 8.50 12.79 12.13
N PRO A 53 7.88 13.65 11.29
CA PRO A 53 6.43 13.90 11.37
C PRO A 53 5.56 12.69 11.04
N PHE A 54 6.11 11.70 10.33
CA PHE A 54 5.40 10.50 9.89
C PHE A 54 5.54 9.33 10.86
N ILE A 55 6.53 9.30 11.75
CA ILE A 55 6.73 8.19 12.70
C ILE A 55 5.75 8.33 13.87
N ARG A 56 4.46 8.14 13.59
CA ARG A 56 3.36 8.25 14.55
C ARG A 56 2.21 7.27 14.24
N PRO A 57 1.39 6.89 15.24
CA PRO A 57 0.35 5.86 15.09
C PRO A 57 -0.70 6.15 14.02
N GLU A 58 -0.93 7.42 13.69
CA GLU A 58 -1.90 7.86 12.69
C GLU A 58 -1.43 7.60 11.25
N VAL A 59 -0.13 7.38 11.06
CA VAL A 59 0.49 7.14 9.75
C VAL A 59 0.94 5.69 9.62
N PHE A 60 1.60 5.14 10.65
CA PHE A 60 2.04 3.75 10.66
C PHE A 60 1.35 2.95 11.77
N PRO A 61 0.96 1.69 11.51
CA PRO A 61 0.51 0.75 12.53
C PRO A 61 1.49 0.71 13.70
N SER A 62 0.96 0.63 14.93
CA SER A 62 1.77 0.63 16.14
C SER A 62 2.87 -0.45 16.14
N GLN A 63 2.61 -1.59 15.49
CA GLN A 63 3.58 -2.68 15.34
C GLN A 63 4.80 -2.33 14.45
N LEU A 64 4.66 -1.37 13.53
CA LEU A 64 5.74 -0.91 12.66
C LEU A 64 6.59 0.19 13.31
N LEU A 65 6.02 1.02 14.18
CA LEU A 65 6.70 2.16 14.79
C LEU A 65 8.08 1.84 15.39
N PRO A 66 8.26 0.81 16.25
CA PRO A 66 9.59 0.53 16.82
C PRO A 66 10.60 0.07 15.76
N ILE A 67 10.15 -0.61 14.71
CA ILE A 67 11.00 -1.09 13.61
C ILE A 67 11.46 0.08 12.74
N ILE A 68 10.52 0.97 12.41
CA ILE A 68 10.78 2.20 11.66
C ILE A 68 11.71 3.12 12.45
N ALA A 69 11.41 3.39 13.72
CA ALA A 69 12.26 4.23 14.57
C ALA A 69 13.69 3.68 14.66
N ASN A 70 13.86 2.36 14.75
CA ASN A 70 15.17 1.74 14.76
C ASN A 70 15.90 1.88 13.41
N HIS A 71 15.20 1.67 12.28
CA HIS A 71 15.75 1.88 10.94
C HIS A 71 16.32 3.30 10.78
N PHE A 72 15.55 4.30 11.22
CA PHE A 72 15.93 5.70 11.09
C PHE A 72 17.03 6.15 12.05
N LYS A 73 17.51 5.33 12.99
CA LYS A 73 18.76 5.63 13.72
C LYS A 73 19.97 5.67 12.78
N ASN A 74 19.98 4.82 11.76
CA ASN A 74 20.99 4.81 10.70
C ASN A 74 20.33 4.35 9.39
N PRO A 75 19.64 5.27 8.69
CA PRO A 75 18.84 4.89 7.53
C PRO A 75 19.73 4.35 6.42
N LYS A 76 19.26 3.28 5.79
CA LYS A 76 19.95 2.63 4.68
C LYS A 76 19.48 3.20 3.35
N ALA A 77 20.28 3.00 2.32
CA ALA A 77 19.96 3.42 0.95
C ALA A 77 18.69 2.76 0.38
N SER A 78 18.17 1.71 1.02
CA SER A 78 16.87 1.12 0.66
C SER A 78 16.25 0.41 1.86
N SER A 79 14.92 0.47 1.96
CA SER A 79 14.14 -0.33 2.92
C SER A 79 14.31 -1.84 2.70
N SER A 80 14.72 -2.29 1.50
CA SER A 80 15.01 -3.71 1.21
C SER A 80 16.33 -4.20 1.80
N THR A 81 17.29 -3.31 2.05
CA THR A 81 18.60 -3.67 2.66
C THR A 81 18.55 -3.73 4.18
N ASP A 82 17.42 -3.32 4.77
CA ASP A 82 17.06 -3.60 6.15
C ASP A 82 16.12 -4.81 6.17
N ALA A 83 16.67 -5.99 6.44
CA ALA A 83 15.90 -7.23 6.44
C ALA A 83 14.69 -7.18 7.39
N ARG A 84 14.84 -6.55 8.56
CA ARG A 84 13.78 -6.47 9.56
C ARG A 84 12.64 -5.55 9.11
N LEU A 85 12.99 -4.36 8.60
CA LEU A 85 12.00 -3.44 8.04
C LEU A 85 11.33 -4.04 6.79
N SER A 86 12.11 -4.67 5.92
CA SER A 86 11.61 -5.29 4.68
C SER A 86 10.58 -6.39 4.96
N ILE A 87 10.87 -7.29 5.91
CA ILE A 87 9.94 -8.35 6.34
C ILE A 87 8.68 -7.74 6.97
N ALA A 88 8.85 -6.77 7.87
CA ALA A 88 7.73 -6.14 8.54
C ALA A 88 6.78 -5.42 7.56
N LEU A 89 7.33 -4.73 6.56
CA LEU A 89 6.55 -4.09 5.51
C LEU A 89 5.89 -5.11 4.57
N LYS A 90 6.51 -6.27 4.33
CA LYS A 90 5.94 -7.32 3.47
C LYS A 90 4.62 -7.88 4.00
N ALA A 91 4.43 -7.90 5.32
CA ALA A 91 3.16 -8.30 5.93
C ALA A 91 1.97 -7.44 5.48
N PHE A 92 2.24 -6.22 4.98
CA PHE A 92 1.22 -5.30 4.49
C PHE A 92 1.05 -5.31 2.97
N ASP A 93 1.82 -6.13 2.24
CA ASP A 93 1.62 -6.32 0.80
C ASP A 93 0.29 -7.06 0.52
N TYR A 94 -0.24 -7.81 1.50
CA TYR A 94 -1.53 -8.51 1.41
C TYR A 94 -2.71 -7.67 1.92
N GLU A 95 -2.48 -6.86 2.95
CA GLU A 95 -3.51 -6.00 3.58
C GLU A 95 -3.98 -4.84 2.68
N GLU A 96 -3.24 -4.51 1.62
CA GLU A 96 -3.69 -3.56 0.60
C GLU A 96 -4.56 -4.18 -0.50
N ARG A 97 -4.71 -5.51 -0.54
CA ARG A 97 -5.84 -6.14 -1.24
C ARG A 97 -7.11 -6.03 -0.42
N LYS A 98 -7.45 -4.82 0.05
CA LYS A 98 -8.82 -4.53 0.50
C LYS A 98 -9.80 -4.73 -0.64
N ASN A 99 -9.33 -4.50 -1.86
CA ASN A 99 -10.10 -4.70 -3.05
C ASN A 99 -9.58 -5.91 -3.83
N SER A 100 -10.49 -6.82 -4.15
CA SER A 100 -10.33 -7.90 -5.12
C SER A 100 -11.12 -7.55 -6.37
N TYR A 101 -10.89 -8.27 -7.46
CA TYR A 101 -11.79 -8.18 -8.62
C TYR A 101 -12.91 -9.21 -8.51
N VAL A 102 -14.09 -8.89 -9.04
CA VAL A 102 -15.23 -9.82 -9.03
C VAL A 102 -14.85 -11.18 -9.62
N TYR A 103 -13.97 -11.26 -10.62
CA TYR A 103 -13.55 -12.54 -11.20
C TYR A 103 -12.77 -13.43 -10.22
N GLU A 104 -12.07 -12.86 -9.25
CA GLU A 104 -11.19 -13.56 -8.29
C GLU A 104 -11.98 -14.21 -7.15
N LEU A 105 -13.19 -13.72 -6.88
CA LEU A 105 -14.02 -14.24 -5.79
C LEU A 105 -14.59 -15.63 -6.11
N SER A 106 -14.78 -16.46 -5.09
CA SER A 106 -15.53 -17.71 -5.24
C SER A 106 -17.02 -17.42 -5.49
N GLU A 107 -17.72 -18.30 -6.21
CA GLU A 107 -19.18 -18.19 -6.34
C GLU A 107 -19.83 -18.30 -4.95
N GLY A 108 -20.77 -17.41 -4.66
CA GLY A 108 -21.41 -17.30 -3.35
C GLY A 108 -20.73 -16.33 -2.38
N SER A 109 -19.53 -15.82 -2.69
CA SER A 109 -18.85 -14.80 -1.87
C SER A 109 -19.68 -13.53 -1.73
N ILE A 110 -19.60 -12.90 -0.56
CA ILE A 110 -20.22 -11.59 -0.29
C ILE A 110 -19.14 -10.51 -0.39
N PHE A 111 -19.38 -9.49 -1.19
CA PHE A 111 -18.49 -8.35 -1.38
C PHE A 111 -19.22 -7.02 -1.24
N ARG A 112 -18.47 -5.95 -0.99
CA ARG A 112 -18.96 -4.58 -0.82
C ARG A 112 -18.45 -3.69 -1.94
N LEU A 113 -19.30 -2.78 -2.42
CA LEU A 113 -18.91 -1.69 -3.31
C LEU A 113 -18.53 -0.44 -2.54
N TYR A 114 -17.84 0.50 -3.20
CA TYR A 114 -17.44 1.80 -2.64
C TYR A 114 -18.59 2.59 -2.00
N ASN A 115 -19.83 2.38 -2.45
CA ASN A 115 -21.03 3.02 -1.92
C ASN A 115 -21.64 2.29 -0.70
N GLY A 116 -20.93 1.29 -0.16
CA GLY A 116 -21.35 0.52 1.02
C GLY A 116 -22.32 -0.62 0.74
N LYS A 117 -22.87 -0.75 -0.48
CA LYS A 117 -23.81 -1.81 -0.82
C LYS A 117 -23.14 -3.19 -0.85
N LEU A 118 -23.83 -4.18 -0.31
CA LEU A 118 -23.38 -5.58 -0.28
C LEU A 118 -24.02 -6.40 -1.39
N PHE A 119 -23.21 -7.24 -2.03
CA PHE A 119 -23.63 -8.12 -3.09
C PHE A 119 -23.11 -9.54 -2.85
N LYS A 120 -23.88 -10.53 -3.27
CA LYS A 120 -23.44 -11.92 -3.34
C LYS A 120 -23.11 -12.29 -4.78
N LYS A 121 -21.90 -12.78 -5.04
CA LYS A 121 -21.48 -13.28 -6.35
C LYS A 121 -22.27 -14.55 -6.69
N GLY A 122 -22.79 -14.63 -7.90
CA GLY A 122 -23.39 -15.82 -8.50
C GLY A 122 -22.64 -16.25 -9.77
N ASN A 123 -23.37 -16.89 -10.67
CA ASN A 123 -22.83 -17.50 -11.87
C ASN A 123 -22.14 -16.50 -12.80
N LYS A 124 -21.08 -16.98 -13.47
CA LYS A 124 -20.51 -16.31 -14.65
C LYS A 124 -21.43 -16.57 -15.85
N LYS A 125 -21.84 -15.52 -16.55
CA LYS A 125 -22.44 -15.59 -17.90
C LYS A 125 -21.32 -15.56 -18.95
N VAL A 126 -21.61 -15.08 -20.16
CA VAL A 126 -20.63 -15.04 -21.25
C VAL A 126 -19.40 -14.17 -20.89
N LYS A 127 -19.63 -12.92 -20.45
CA LYS A 127 -18.54 -11.96 -20.12
C LYS A 127 -18.69 -11.26 -18.77
N ARG A 128 -19.77 -11.51 -18.03
CA ARG A 128 -20.13 -10.81 -16.80
C ARG A 128 -20.55 -11.79 -15.71
N TYR A 129 -20.51 -11.34 -14.47
CA TYR A 129 -20.94 -12.11 -13.31
C TYR A 129 -22.30 -11.61 -12.84
N GLU A 130 -23.23 -12.52 -12.58
CA GLU A 130 -24.46 -12.18 -11.87
C GLU A 130 -24.12 -11.94 -10.40
N CYS A 131 -24.59 -10.85 -9.83
CA CYS A 131 -24.47 -10.59 -8.39
C CYS A 131 -25.77 -10.02 -7.86
N VAL A 132 -26.21 -10.51 -6.72
CA VAL A 132 -27.48 -10.11 -6.09
C VAL A 132 -27.19 -9.12 -4.98
N GLU A 133 -27.82 -7.94 -5.01
CA GLU A 133 -27.75 -6.98 -3.91
C GLU A 133 -28.49 -7.55 -2.70
N LEU A 134 -27.82 -7.66 -1.56
CA LEU A 134 -28.39 -8.35 -0.38
C LEU A 134 -29.56 -7.60 0.27
N SER A 135 -29.60 -6.27 0.16
CA SER A 135 -30.66 -5.46 0.77
C SER A 135 -31.97 -5.46 -0.03
N THR A 136 -31.88 -5.60 -1.36
CA THR A 136 -33.04 -5.47 -2.26
C THR A 136 -33.40 -6.78 -2.98
N GLY A 137 -32.51 -7.76 -3.00
CA GLY A 137 -32.65 -8.99 -3.77
C GLY A 137 -32.52 -8.79 -5.28
N ARG A 138 -32.21 -7.58 -5.76
CA ARG A 138 -32.11 -7.28 -7.19
C ARG A 138 -30.83 -7.88 -7.77
N LEU A 139 -30.95 -8.44 -8.97
CA LEU A 139 -29.85 -9.00 -9.73
C LEU A 139 -29.16 -7.93 -10.58
N TYR A 140 -27.83 -7.93 -10.57
CA TYR A 140 -26.96 -7.02 -11.30
C TYR A 140 -25.91 -7.81 -12.08
N LEU A 141 -25.40 -7.23 -13.16
CA LEU A 141 -24.32 -7.81 -13.97
C LEU A 141 -23.04 -7.00 -13.80
N PHE A 142 -22.03 -7.62 -13.19
CA PHE A 142 -20.73 -7.01 -12.95
C PHE A 142 -19.72 -7.36 -14.05
N GLN A 143 -18.88 -6.39 -14.41
CA GLN A 143 -17.69 -6.69 -15.23
C GLN A 143 -16.69 -7.51 -14.41
N PRO A 144 -15.89 -8.39 -15.05
CA PRO A 144 -14.90 -9.22 -14.35
C PRO A 144 -13.92 -8.40 -13.51
N ASN A 145 -13.46 -7.28 -14.06
CA ASN A 145 -12.51 -6.34 -13.43
C ASN A 145 -13.19 -5.28 -12.55
N ALA A 146 -14.46 -5.45 -12.18
CA ALA A 146 -15.05 -4.59 -11.17
C ALA A 146 -14.32 -4.81 -9.84
N GLU A 147 -13.80 -3.72 -9.28
CA GLU A 147 -13.05 -3.71 -8.03
C GLU A 147 -14.02 -3.69 -6.83
N VAL A 148 -13.83 -4.61 -5.88
CA VAL A 148 -14.78 -4.90 -4.79
C VAL A 148 -14.07 -5.30 -3.51
N GLU A 149 -14.62 -4.96 -2.35
CA GLU A 149 -14.09 -5.38 -1.04
C GLU A 149 -14.69 -6.75 -0.65
N LEU A 150 -13.87 -7.79 -0.48
CA LEU A 150 -14.37 -9.09 0.00
C LEU A 150 -14.78 -8.99 1.47
N VAL A 151 -16.05 -9.31 1.77
CA VAL A 151 -16.61 -9.26 3.13
C VAL A 151 -16.73 -10.64 3.75
N LYS A 152 -17.15 -11.64 2.95
CA LYS A 152 -17.22 -13.04 3.37
C LYS A 152 -16.92 -13.96 2.19
N ASP A 153 -15.97 -14.86 2.36
CA ASP A 153 -15.71 -15.91 1.38
C ASP A 153 -16.76 -17.04 1.49
N ALA A 154 -17.13 -17.65 0.37
CA ALA A 154 -18.00 -18.82 0.35
C ALA A 154 -17.29 -20.12 0.75
N SER A 155 -15.95 -20.11 0.73
CA SER A 155 -15.10 -21.25 1.09
C SER A 155 -15.03 -21.56 2.59
N GLY A 156 -15.79 -20.84 3.44
CA GLY A 156 -15.74 -20.92 4.91
C GLY A 156 -17.08 -20.72 5.62
#